data_AF-A0A2X0R0E4-F1
#
_entry.id   AF-A0A2X0R0E4-F1
#
_cell.length_a   1.000
_cell.length_b   1.000
_cell.length_c   1.000
_cell.angle_alpha   90.00
_cell.angle_beta   90.00
_cell.angle_gamma   90.00
#
_symmetry.space_group_name_H-M   'P 1'
#
loop_
_entity.id
_entity.type
_entity.pdbx_description
1 polymer ?
#
loop_
_entity_poly.entity_id
_entity_poly.type
_entity_poly.pdbx_seq_one_letter_code
_entity_poly.pdbx_strand_id
1 'polypeptide(L)'
;MRICKSCGLGRIDKIRCVCGDEQFDEINSRMNDYGQPVGVALAEDTLTFKKPEKVVLTGKYCRLEPVNAEAHAESLFHSFSQNQSPQQWTYLPSAVPTVYSEFNDYVLGMENSNDYDCFTIINANNEAVGTFALMRLDIVNGVVEVGMVTFSEKMRQTVVSTEAHYLLARYVFETLGFRRYEWKADALNEPSKKAAKRLGFAYEGLFQQITTTHGRNRDTTWYAMTDIAWRNQVENYVKWLSPENFDNEGKQLSKLKFN
;
A
#
# COMPACT_ATOMS: atom_id res chain seq x y z
N MET A 1 34.15 -33.92 15.17
CA MET A 1 33.45 -33.29 14.03
C MET A 1 31.96 -33.61 14.18
N ARG A 2 31.12 -32.67 14.61
CA ARG A 2 29.68 -32.90 14.79
C ARG A 2 28.95 -32.50 13.51
N ILE A 3 28.30 -33.46 12.86
CA ILE A 3 27.49 -33.27 11.65
C ILE A 3 26.09 -32.80 12.09
N CYS A 4 25.54 -31.79 11.42
CA CYS A 4 24.16 -31.36 11.63
C CYS A 4 23.20 -32.44 11.14
N LYS A 5 22.37 -33.00 12.03
CA LYS A 5 21.46 -34.11 11.69
C LYS A 5 20.30 -33.71 10.76
N SER A 6 20.03 -32.43 10.55
CA SER A 6 18.91 -31.96 9.70
C SER A 6 19.30 -31.66 8.25
N CYS A 7 20.54 -31.29 7.95
CA CYS A 7 20.95 -30.91 6.59
C CYS A 7 22.23 -31.60 6.07
N GLY A 8 22.91 -32.43 6.86
CA GLY A 8 24.02 -33.28 6.41
C GLY A 8 25.30 -32.54 5.96
N LEU A 9 25.33 -31.21 5.93
CA LEU A 9 26.49 -30.45 5.45
C LEU A 9 27.54 -30.23 6.56
N GLY A 10 28.77 -30.65 6.26
CA GLY A 10 29.97 -30.37 7.06
C GLY A 10 30.39 -28.91 6.91
N ARG A 11 30.75 -28.27 8.03
CA ARG A 11 31.17 -26.87 8.09
C ARG A 11 32.32 -26.58 7.10
N ILE A 12 32.11 -25.60 6.22
CA ILE A 12 33.15 -24.76 5.63
C ILE A 12 32.75 -23.31 5.94
N ASP A 13 33.76 -22.47 6.18
CA ASP A 13 33.74 -21.27 7.01
C ASP A 13 32.70 -20.17 6.69
N LYS A 14 32.26 -19.49 7.77
CA LYS A 14 31.68 -18.13 7.82
C LYS A 14 30.34 -17.83 7.11
N ILE A 15 29.34 -18.68 7.29
CA ILE A 15 27.93 -18.25 7.19
C ILE A 15 27.23 -18.63 8.50
N ARG A 16 26.78 -17.63 9.26
CA ARG A 16 25.87 -17.84 10.40
C ARG A 16 24.63 -18.56 9.85
N CYS A 17 24.34 -19.77 10.32
CA CYS A 17 23.04 -20.39 10.06
C CYS A 17 21.97 -19.47 10.63
N VAL A 18 21.18 -18.86 9.76
CA VAL A 18 19.93 -18.17 10.12
C VAL A 18 18.87 -19.25 10.20
N CYS A 19 19.01 -20.12 11.19
CA CYS A 19 17.96 -21.01 11.62
C CYS A 19 17.42 -20.40 12.93
N GLY A 20 16.79 -19.23 12.78
CA GLY A 20 15.94 -18.66 13.82
C GLY A 20 14.60 -19.36 13.75
N ASP A 21 14.04 -19.68 14.91
CA ASP A 21 12.71 -20.27 15.04
C ASP A 21 11.69 -19.40 14.28
N GLU A 22 11.32 -19.82 13.08
CA GLU A 22 10.23 -19.21 12.33
C GLU A 22 8.94 -19.56 13.06
N GLN A 23 8.44 -18.61 13.88
CA GLN A 23 7.06 -18.60 14.31
C GLN A 23 6.20 -18.42 13.06
N PHE A 24 5.85 -19.52 12.41
CA PHE A 24 4.70 -19.52 11.52
C PHE A 24 3.48 -19.42 12.42
N ASP A 25 2.69 -18.35 12.24
CA ASP A 25 1.36 -18.28 12.84
C ASP A 25 0.61 -19.56 12.49
N GLU A 26 -0.04 -20.17 13.49
CA GLU A 26 -0.75 -21.43 13.33
C GLU A 26 -1.80 -21.28 12.20
N ILE A 27 -1.65 -22.03 11.11
CA ILE A 27 -2.53 -21.93 9.95
C ILE A 27 -3.90 -22.49 10.35
N ASN A 28 -4.88 -21.60 10.48
CA ASN A 28 -6.27 -21.95 10.72
C ASN A 28 -6.77 -22.94 9.65
N SER A 29 -7.06 -24.17 10.07
CA SER A 29 -7.40 -25.27 9.17
C SER A 29 -8.49 -26.18 9.74
N ARG A 30 -9.11 -26.97 8.87
CA ARG A 30 -10.04 -28.06 9.17
C ARG A 30 -9.67 -29.29 8.34
N MET A 31 -10.17 -30.47 8.69
CA MET A 31 -10.03 -31.66 7.84
C MET A 31 -11.18 -31.74 6.82
N ASN A 32 -10.88 -32.11 5.58
CA ASN A 32 -11.89 -32.45 4.57
C ASN A 32 -12.35 -33.92 4.71
N ASP A 33 -13.29 -34.35 3.87
CA ASP A 33 -13.86 -35.71 3.89
C ASP A 33 -12.82 -36.82 3.57
N TYR A 34 -11.65 -36.45 3.06
CA TYR A 34 -10.52 -37.35 2.77
C TYR A 34 -9.44 -37.34 3.87
N GLY A 35 -9.67 -36.64 4.98
CA GLY A 35 -8.72 -36.52 6.09
C GLY A 35 -7.51 -35.62 5.79
N GLN A 36 -7.64 -34.70 4.84
CA GLN A 36 -6.59 -33.73 4.49
C GLN A 36 -6.87 -32.36 5.13
N PRO A 37 -5.85 -31.63 5.61
CA PRO A 37 -6.04 -30.27 6.12
C PRO A 37 -6.37 -29.32 4.96
N VAL A 38 -7.41 -28.52 5.15
CA VAL A 38 -7.86 -27.47 4.24
C VAL A 38 -8.14 -26.19 5.05
N GLY A 39 -8.20 -25.04 4.38
CA GLY A 39 -8.55 -23.78 5.02
C GLY A 39 -9.93 -23.80 5.69
N VAL A 40 -10.13 -22.92 6.67
CA VAL A 40 -11.43 -22.75 7.32
C VAL A 40 -12.53 -22.42 6.30
N ALA A 41 -13.74 -22.94 6.55
CA ALA A 41 -14.89 -22.65 5.70
C ALA A 41 -15.24 -21.15 5.78
N LEU A 42 -15.55 -20.56 4.63
CA LEU A 42 -16.10 -19.21 4.53
C LEU A 42 -17.63 -19.35 4.54
N ALA A 43 -18.34 -18.41 5.16
CA ALA A 43 -19.80 -18.42 5.12
C ALA A 43 -20.28 -18.11 3.69
N GLU A 44 -21.27 -18.82 3.17
CA GLU A 44 -21.68 -18.76 1.76
C GLU A 44 -22.11 -17.36 1.29
N ASP A 45 -22.55 -16.50 2.21
CA ASP A 45 -22.98 -15.12 2.00
C ASP A 45 -21.85 -14.07 2.10
N THR A 46 -20.64 -14.48 2.50
CA THR A 46 -19.51 -13.55 2.77
C THR A 46 -18.64 -13.20 1.56
N LEU A 47 -18.91 -13.75 0.37
CA LEU A 47 -18.05 -13.57 -0.80
C LEU A 47 -18.68 -12.74 -1.93
N THR A 48 -19.54 -11.79 -1.58
CA THR A 48 -20.01 -10.78 -2.54
C THR A 48 -19.24 -9.49 -2.34
N PHE A 49 -18.42 -9.14 -3.32
CA PHE A 49 -17.59 -7.94 -3.31
C PHE A 49 -18.10 -6.90 -4.31
N LYS A 50 -17.98 -5.61 -3.97
CA LYS A 50 -18.36 -4.52 -4.89
C LYS A 50 -17.17 -4.06 -5.70
N LYS A 51 -17.41 -3.69 -6.97
CA LYS A 51 -16.38 -3.03 -7.76
C LYS A 51 -16.14 -1.61 -7.21
N PRO A 52 -14.91 -1.08 -7.29
CA PRO A 52 -14.67 0.33 -7.03
C PRO A 52 -15.52 1.20 -7.96
N GLU A 53 -16.09 2.26 -7.40
CA GLU A 53 -16.81 3.30 -8.12
C GLU A 53 -16.06 4.64 -8.03
N LYS A 54 -16.38 5.59 -8.94
CA LYS A 54 -15.87 6.97 -8.91
C LYS A 54 -16.54 7.77 -7.79
N VAL A 55 -16.10 7.55 -6.55
CA VAL A 55 -16.61 8.22 -5.35
C VAL A 55 -15.57 9.12 -4.70
N VAL A 56 -16.03 10.19 -4.04
CA VAL A 56 -15.18 11.05 -3.22
C VAL A 56 -15.13 10.52 -1.78
N LEU A 57 -13.93 10.23 -1.28
CA LEU A 57 -13.70 9.77 0.09
C LEU A 57 -13.23 10.94 0.95
N THR A 58 -14.08 11.41 1.86
CA THR A 58 -13.80 12.61 2.66
C THR A 58 -13.30 12.25 4.06
N GLY A 59 -12.14 12.79 4.43
CA GLY A 59 -11.59 12.77 5.78
C GLY A 59 -11.56 14.15 6.42
N LYS A 60 -10.75 14.29 7.46
CA LYS A 60 -10.59 15.52 8.24
C LYS A 60 -9.47 16.43 7.69
N TYR A 61 -8.36 15.86 7.28
CA TYR A 61 -7.16 16.57 6.81
C TYR A 61 -7.03 16.55 5.28
N CYS A 62 -7.68 15.60 4.61
CA CYS A 62 -7.72 15.47 3.17
C CYS A 62 -8.98 14.76 2.67
N ARG A 63 -9.14 14.75 1.36
CA ARG A 63 -10.12 13.92 0.65
C ARG A 63 -9.46 13.26 -0.56
N LEU A 64 -10.02 12.14 -0.96
CA LEU A 64 -9.65 11.43 -2.18
C LEU A 64 -10.74 11.66 -3.22
N GLU A 65 -10.39 12.28 -4.33
CA GLU A 65 -11.29 12.46 -5.47
C GLU A 65 -10.88 11.49 -6.59
N PRO A 66 -11.80 10.92 -7.37
CA PRO A 66 -11.44 10.25 -8.62
C PRO A 66 -10.63 11.21 -9.48
N VAL A 67 -9.52 10.73 -10.08
CA VAL A 67 -8.68 11.62 -10.90
C VAL A 67 -9.51 12.26 -12.01
N ASN A 68 -9.37 13.57 -12.14
CA ASN A 68 -9.91 14.37 -13.22
C ASN A 68 -8.82 15.33 -13.70
N ALA A 69 -8.36 15.17 -14.94
CA ALA A 69 -7.22 15.93 -15.45
C ALA A 69 -7.50 17.43 -15.49
N GLU A 70 -8.70 17.83 -15.94
CA GLU A 70 -9.11 19.22 -16.00
C GLU A 70 -9.03 19.91 -14.63
N ALA A 71 -9.51 19.26 -13.57
CA ALA A 71 -9.50 19.82 -12.22
C ALA A 71 -8.16 19.65 -11.49
N HIS A 72 -7.37 18.61 -11.79
CA HIS A 72 -6.26 18.20 -10.93
C HIS A 72 -4.87 18.39 -11.55
N ALA A 73 -4.73 18.35 -12.88
CA ALA A 73 -3.41 18.26 -13.52
C ALA A 73 -2.52 19.46 -13.19
N GLU A 74 -3.04 20.69 -13.25
CA GLU A 74 -2.28 21.90 -12.93
C GLU A 74 -1.80 21.92 -11.48
N SER A 75 -2.69 21.63 -10.52
CA SER A 75 -2.33 21.60 -9.11
C SER A 75 -1.34 20.47 -8.78
N LEU A 76 -1.51 19.28 -9.38
CA LEU A 76 -0.57 18.17 -9.23
C LEU A 76 0.80 18.52 -9.81
N PHE A 77 0.83 19.13 -11.00
CA PHE A 77 2.05 19.58 -11.64
C PHE A 77 2.79 20.58 -10.76
N HIS A 78 2.10 21.58 -10.20
CA HIS A 78 2.70 22.51 -9.24
C HIS A 78 3.24 21.82 -7.99
N SER A 79 2.47 20.91 -7.38
CA SER A 79 2.89 20.18 -6.19
C SER A 79 4.11 19.28 -6.42
N PHE A 80 4.26 18.68 -7.60
CA PHE A 80 5.41 17.83 -7.93
C PHE A 80 6.60 18.63 -8.48
N SER A 81 6.37 19.80 -9.09
CA SER A 81 7.42 20.63 -9.70
C SER A 81 8.12 21.59 -8.72
N GLN A 82 7.48 22.00 -7.62
CA GLN A 82 8.07 22.97 -6.69
C GLN A 82 9.36 22.48 -6.02
N ASN A 83 9.56 21.16 -5.89
CA ASN A 83 10.79 20.56 -5.39
C ASN A 83 11.09 19.27 -6.17
N GLN A 84 11.46 19.41 -7.45
CA GLN A 84 11.82 18.30 -8.36
C GLN A 84 13.07 17.57 -7.88
N SER A 85 12.97 16.79 -6.81
CA SER A 85 13.93 15.74 -6.49
C SER A 85 13.62 14.56 -7.43
N PRO A 86 14.43 14.26 -8.47
CA PRO A 86 14.18 13.12 -9.36
C PRO A 86 14.17 11.79 -8.60
N GLN A 87 14.77 11.78 -7.40
CA GLN A 87 14.81 10.65 -6.49
C GLN A 87 13.41 10.12 -6.13
N GLN A 88 12.37 10.97 -6.09
CA GLN A 88 11.02 10.51 -5.73
C GLN A 88 10.39 9.58 -6.80
N TRP A 89 10.92 9.58 -8.03
CA TRP A 89 10.43 8.78 -9.16
C TRP A 89 11.31 7.56 -9.48
N THR A 90 12.40 7.37 -8.73
CA THR A 90 13.41 6.33 -8.99
C THR A 90 12.83 4.90 -9.07
N TYR A 91 11.74 4.66 -8.34
CA TYR A 91 11.08 3.35 -8.24
C TYR A 91 9.68 3.30 -8.87
N LEU A 92 9.23 4.40 -9.47
CA LEU A 92 7.96 4.45 -10.17
C LEU A 92 8.12 3.95 -11.62
N PRO A 93 7.06 3.43 -12.27
CA PRO A 93 7.14 2.89 -13.63
C PRO A 93 7.62 3.89 -14.68
N SER A 94 7.33 5.18 -14.45
CA SER A 94 7.63 6.27 -15.38
C SER A 94 8.42 7.37 -14.67
N ALA A 95 9.26 8.08 -15.43
CA ALA A 95 9.82 9.35 -14.98
C ALA A 95 8.73 10.43 -14.96
N VAL A 96 8.91 11.50 -14.18
CA VAL A 96 7.99 12.65 -14.25
C VAL A 96 8.13 13.29 -15.61
N PRO A 97 7.02 13.57 -16.28
CA PRO A 97 7.03 14.62 -17.26
C PRO A 97 7.34 15.96 -16.59
N THR A 98 8.43 16.62 -16.99
CA THR A 98 8.81 17.96 -16.48
C THR A 98 8.15 19.09 -17.26
N VAL A 99 7.49 18.76 -18.37
CA VAL A 99 6.69 19.66 -19.20
C VAL A 99 5.21 19.48 -18.86
N TYR A 100 4.50 20.58 -18.64
CA TYR A 100 3.10 20.53 -18.23
C TYR A 100 2.20 19.76 -19.21
N SER A 101 2.37 19.94 -20.52
CA SER A 101 1.56 19.22 -21.52
C SER A 101 1.72 17.72 -21.41
N GLU A 102 2.95 17.22 -21.26
CA GLU A 102 3.23 15.81 -21.07
C GLU A 102 2.71 15.30 -19.72
N PHE A 103 2.73 16.14 -18.68
CA PHE A 103 2.18 15.81 -17.37
C PHE A 103 0.65 15.73 -17.41
N ASN A 104 0.01 16.63 -18.14
CA ASN A 104 -1.43 16.60 -18.38
C ASN A 104 -1.83 15.32 -19.12
N ASP A 105 -1.07 14.92 -20.15
CA ASP A 105 -1.30 13.66 -20.86
C ASP A 105 -1.14 12.44 -19.93
N TYR A 106 -0.17 12.49 -19.01
CA TYR A 106 -0.02 11.47 -17.97
C TYR A 106 -1.24 11.38 -17.05
N VAL A 107 -1.76 12.50 -16.56
CA VAL A 107 -2.97 12.53 -15.70
C VAL A 107 -4.23 12.11 -16.48
N LEU A 108 -4.35 12.50 -17.76
CA LEU A 108 -5.41 12.00 -18.65
C LEU A 108 -5.34 10.48 -18.84
N GLY A 109 -4.14 9.91 -18.91
CA GLY A 109 -3.94 8.46 -18.93
C GLY A 109 -4.46 7.78 -17.66
N MET A 110 -4.25 8.41 -16.49
CA MET A 110 -4.78 7.93 -15.21
C MET A 110 -6.32 8.00 -15.17
N GLU A 111 -6.90 9.11 -15.62
CA GLU A 111 -8.36 9.32 -15.65
C GLU A 111 -9.10 8.33 -16.56
N ASN A 112 -8.48 7.97 -17.70
CA ASN A 112 -9.08 7.12 -18.73
C ASN A 112 -8.66 5.63 -18.64
N SER A 113 -7.92 5.25 -17.61
CA SER A 113 -7.48 3.86 -17.43
C SER A 113 -8.67 2.92 -17.20
N ASN A 114 -8.64 1.75 -17.83
CA ASN A 114 -9.55 0.64 -17.53
C ASN A 114 -8.89 -0.43 -16.63
N ASP A 115 -7.58 -0.30 -16.39
CA ASP A 115 -6.78 -1.29 -15.66
C ASP A 115 -6.71 -1.01 -14.15
N TYR A 116 -7.01 0.23 -13.76
CA TYR A 116 -6.90 0.72 -12.39
C TYR A 116 -7.77 1.94 -12.14
N ASP A 117 -8.25 2.08 -10.91
CA ASP A 117 -9.03 3.23 -10.44
C ASP A 117 -8.12 4.20 -9.70
N CYS A 118 -7.89 5.37 -10.30
CA CYS A 118 -7.01 6.39 -9.71
C CYS A 118 -7.76 7.41 -8.86
N PHE A 119 -7.11 7.83 -7.78
CA PHE A 119 -7.55 8.91 -6.91
C PHE A 119 -6.49 10.01 -6.82
N THR A 120 -6.92 11.26 -6.83
CA THR A 120 -6.15 12.44 -6.44
C THR A 120 -6.39 12.74 -4.97
N ILE A 121 -5.31 13.03 -4.25
CA ILE A 121 -5.33 13.43 -2.83
C ILE A 121 -5.38 14.95 -2.78
N ILE A 122 -6.49 15.50 -2.28
CA ILE A 122 -6.67 16.93 -2.08
C ILE A 122 -6.52 17.26 -0.60
N ASN A 123 -5.59 18.16 -0.26
CA ASN A 123 -5.36 18.59 1.13
C ASN A 123 -6.42 19.62 1.59
N ALA A 124 -6.36 20.02 2.86
CA ALA A 124 -7.27 21.02 3.43
C ALA A 124 -7.20 22.41 2.77
N ASN A 125 -6.11 22.73 2.04
CA ASN A 125 -5.97 23.98 1.28
C ASN A 125 -6.52 23.87 -0.15
N ASN A 126 -7.21 22.78 -0.50
CA ASN A 126 -7.68 22.47 -1.85
C ASN A 126 -6.55 22.31 -2.89
N GLU A 127 -5.34 21.95 -2.46
CA GLU A 127 -4.25 21.60 -3.36
C GLU A 127 -4.24 20.09 -3.62
N ALA A 128 -4.07 19.69 -4.88
CA ALA A 128 -3.76 18.32 -5.24
C ALA A 128 -2.30 18.01 -4.92
N VAL A 129 -2.07 17.10 -3.98
CA VAL A 129 -0.75 16.86 -3.38
C VAL A 129 -0.21 15.45 -3.61
N GLY A 130 -0.99 14.55 -4.20
CA GLY A 130 -0.54 13.20 -4.52
C GLY A 130 -1.62 12.36 -5.16
N THR A 131 -1.28 11.12 -5.48
CA THR A 131 -2.17 10.16 -6.13
C THR A 131 -2.05 8.75 -5.57
N PHE A 132 -3.13 7.99 -5.75
CA PHE A 132 -3.19 6.53 -5.57
C PHE A 132 -3.79 5.87 -6.81
N ALA A 133 -3.52 4.58 -6.97
CA ALA A 133 -4.27 3.70 -7.85
C ALA A 133 -4.70 2.44 -7.08
N LEU A 134 -5.98 2.08 -7.17
CA LEU A 134 -6.43 0.72 -6.89
C LEU A 134 -6.25 -0.10 -8.16
N MET A 135 -5.42 -1.15 -8.09
CA MET A 135 -5.01 -1.90 -9.27
C MET A 135 -4.95 -3.40 -9.01
N ARG A 136 -4.79 -4.18 -10.09
CA ARG A 136 -4.77 -5.66 -10.05
C ARG A 136 -5.99 -6.22 -9.31
N LEU A 137 -7.15 -5.67 -9.63
CA LEU A 137 -8.43 -6.03 -9.05
C LEU A 137 -8.75 -7.51 -9.32
N ASP A 138 -8.86 -8.30 -8.26
CA ASP A 138 -9.45 -9.63 -8.28
C ASP A 138 -10.77 -9.57 -7.52
N ILE A 139 -11.84 -9.27 -8.25
CA ILE A 139 -13.19 -9.15 -7.69
C ILE A 139 -13.74 -10.49 -7.22
N VAL A 140 -13.27 -11.61 -7.78
CA VAL A 140 -13.75 -12.95 -7.41
C VAL A 140 -13.26 -13.31 -6.01
N ASN A 141 -12.01 -12.96 -5.69
CA ASN A 141 -11.39 -13.28 -4.41
C ASN A 141 -11.38 -12.11 -3.41
N GLY A 142 -11.86 -10.92 -3.81
CA GLY A 142 -11.87 -9.73 -2.97
C GLY A 142 -10.47 -9.21 -2.65
N VAL A 143 -9.59 -9.16 -3.66
CA VAL A 143 -8.20 -8.70 -3.54
C VAL A 143 -7.98 -7.46 -4.40
N VAL A 144 -7.31 -6.47 -3.84
CA VAL A 144 -6.87 -5.28 -4.58
C VAL A 144 -5.51 -4.81 -4.09
N GLU A 145 -4.72 -4.21 -4.97
CA GLU A 145 -3.46 -3.56 -4.63
C GLU A 145 -3.64 -2.04 -4.58
N VAL A 146 -3.04 -1.39 -3.58
CA VAL A 146 -2.72 0.04 -3.68
C VAL A 146 -1.34 0.21 -4.29
N GLY A 147 -1.32 0.86 -5.44
CA GLY A 147 -0.11 1.12 -6.20
C GLY A 147 -0.09 2.55 -6.71
N MET A 148 0.95 2.83 -7.52
CA MET A 148 1.22 4.17 -8.07
C MET A 148 1.19 5.29 -7.02
N VAL A 149 1.53 4.95 -5.77
CA VAL A 149 1.55 5.87 -4.63
C VAL A 149 2.57 6.98 -4.90
N THR A 150 2.09 8.17 -5.23
CA THR A 150 2.95 9.29 -5.63
C THR A 150 2.61 10.50 -4.79
N PHE A 151 3.52 10.89 -3.89
CA PHE A 151 3.30 11.94 -2.90
C PHE A 151 4.25 13.11 -3.13
N SER A 152 3.70 14.32 -3.23
CA SER A 152 4.51 15.54 -3.19
C SER A 152 5.18 15.70 -1.84
N GLU A 153 6.23 16.51 -1.80
CA GLU A 153 6.92 16.87 -0.56
C GLU A 153 6.01 17.45 0.51
N LYS A 154 5.00 18.22 0.08
CA LYS A 154 4.02 18.84 0.97
C LYS A 154 3.26 17.83 1.83
N MET A 155 3.09 16.59 1.37
CA MET A 155 2.31 15.58 2.09
C MET A 155 3.16 14.44 2.68
N ARG A 156 4.39 14.20 2.22
CA ARG A 156 5.24 13.11 2.73
C ARG A 156 5.47 13.25 4.24
N GLN A 157 5.26 12.16 4.98
CA GLN A 157 5.46 12.10 6.43
C GLN A 157 4.58 13.08 7.24
N THR A 158 3.45 13.51 6.67
CA THR A 158 2.45 14.33 7.37
C THR A 158 1.20 13.53 7.72
N VAL A 159 0.29 14.12 8.51
CA VAL A 159 -1.04 13.56 8.81
C VAL A 159 -1.84 13.23 7.55
N VAL A 160 -1.73 14.07 6.51
CA VAL A 160 -2.41 13.89 5.22
C VAL A 160 -2.05 12.55 4.58
N SER A 161 -0.76 12.18 4.59
CA SER A 161 -0.33 10.89 4.00
C SER A 161 -0.90 9.67 4.71
N THR A 162 -1.08 9.72 6.02
CA THR A 162 -1.67 8.61 6.78
C THR A 162 -3.18 8.59 6.62
N GLU A 163 -3.85 9.75 6.65
CA GLU A 163 -5.30 9.80 6.46
C GLU A 163 -5.70 9.34 5.07
N ALA A 164 -4.95 9.73 4.03
CA ALA A 164 -5.21 9.27 2.67
C ALA A 164 -5.21 7.73 2.58
N HIS A 165 -4.22 7.06 3.18
CA HIS A 165 -4.20 5.59 3.23
C HIS A 165 -5.34 5.01 4.08
N TYR A 166 -5.68 5.64 5.20
CA TYR A 166 -6.79 5.24 6.05
C TYR A 166 -8.12 5.29 5.28
N LEU A 167 -8.40 6.38 4.56
CA LEU A 167 -9.61 6.54 3.77
C LEU A 167 -9.73 5.48 2.69
N LEU A 168 -8.62 5.22 1.97
CA LEU A 168 -8.61 4.22 0.91
C LEU A 168 -8.76 2.79 1.47
N ALA A 169 -8.06 2.46 2.55
CA ALA A 169 -8.21 1.16 3.22
C ALA A 169 -9.64 0.96 3.76
N ARG A 170 -10.21 1.98 4.41
CA ARG A 170 -11.59 1.95 4.91
C ARG A 170 -12.58 1.70 3.78
N TYR A 171 -12.41 2.37 2.65
CA TYR A 171 -13.23 2.15 1.47
C TYR A 171 -13.13 0.69 0.97
N VAL A 172 -11.90 0.17 0.82
CA VAL A 172 -11.64 -1.21 0.38
C VAL A 172 -12.29 -2.24 1.31
N PHE A 173 -12.07 -2.13 2.62
CA PHE A 173 -12.57 -3.12 3.57
C PHE A 173 -14.05 -2.95 3.93
N GLU A 174 -14.50 -1.73 4.20
CA GLU A 174 -15.84 -1.49 4.78
C GLU A 174 -16.90 -1.18 3.73
N THR A 175 -16.51 -0.64 2.56
CA THR A 175 -17.46 -0.32 1.48
C THR A 175 -17.49 -1.40 0.42
N LEU A 176 -16.31 -1.82 -0.06
CA LEU A 176 -16.20 -2.85 -1.09
C LEU A 176 -16.27 -4.27 -0.53
N GLY A 177 -15.99 -4.44 0.77
CA GLY A 177 -16.04 -5.71 1.47
C GLY A 177 -14.82 -6.60 1.23
N PHE A 178 -13.71 -6.05 0.72
CA PHE A 178 -12.58 -6.84 0.27
C PHE A 178 -11.88 -7.52 1.44
N ARG A 179 -11.25 -8.67 1.18
CA ARG A 179 -10.61 -9.48 2.22
C ARG A 179 -9.11 -9.27 2.27
N ARG A 180 -8.54 -8.67 1.23
CA ARG A 180 -7.10 -8.48 1.10
C ARG A 180 -6.76 -7.19 0.35
N TYR A 181 -5.88 -6.42 0.96
CA TYR A 181 -5.36 -5.17 0.42
C TYR A 181 -3.84 -5.24 0.35
N GLU A 182 -3.28 -5.19 -0.85
CA GLU A 182 -1.87 -5.45 -1.12
C GLU A 182 -1.06 -4.17 -1.27
N TRP A 183 0.21 -4.24 -0.87
CA TRP A 183 1.23 -3.24 -1.14
C TRP A 183 2.48 -3.91 -1.69
N LYS A 184 2.99 -3.41 -2.81
CA LYS A 184 4.22 -3.92 -3.43
C LYS A 184 5.24 -2.82 -3.58
N ALA A 185 6.45 -3.10 -3.14
CA ALA A 185 7.58 -2.18 -3.25
C ALA A 185 8.74 -2.86 -3.97
N ASP A 186 9.47 -2.09 -4.78
CA ASP A 186 10.84 -2.48 -5.15
C ASP A 186 11.63 -2.80 -3.87
N ALA A 187 12.37 -3.91 -3.87
CA ALA A 187 13.11 -4.39 -2.72
C ALA A 187 14.15 -3.40 -2.20
N LEU A 188 14.61 -2.47 -3.02
CA LEU A 188 15.55 -1.40 -2.67
C LEU A 188 14.85 -0.11 -2.25
N ASN A 189 13.52 0.00 -2.38
CA ASN A 189 12.74 1.17 -1.97
C ASN A 189 12.43 1.13 -0.46
N GLU A 190 13.46 1.39 0.36
CA GLU A 190 13.35 1.44 1.82
C GLU A 190 12.25 2.39 2.34
N PRO A 191 12.06 3.61 1.79
CA PRO A 191 10.97 4.48 2.22
C PRO A 191 9.59 3.84 2.05
N SER A 192 9.32 3.18 0.91
CA SER A 192 8.05 2.50 0.67
C SER A 192 7.86 1.30 1.60
N LYS A 193 8.89 0.47 1.80
CA LYS A 193 8.84 -0.65 2.75
C LYS A 193 8.57 -0.21 4.19
N LYS A 194 9.18 0.91 4.62
CA LYS A 194 8.93 1.51 5.94
C LYS A 194 7.50 2.05 6.04
N ALA A 195 6.97 2.66 4.98
CA ALA A 195 5.60 3.14 4.94
C ALA A 195 4.60 2.00 5.08
N ALA A 196 4.73 0.92 4.29
CA ALA A 196 3.87 -0.26 4.36
C ALA A 196 3.82 -0.84 5.79
N LYS A 197 4.99 -1.08 6.41
CA LYS A 197 5.07 -1.58 7.80
C LYS A 197 4.46 -0.60 8.81
N ARG A 198 4.75 0.70 8.68
CA ARG A 198 4.18 1.73 9.56
C ARG A 198 2.66 1.81 9.43
N LEU A 199 2.10 1.46 8.28
CA LEU A 199 0.67 1.40 7.99
C LEU A 199 0.06 0.02 8.23
N GLY A 200 0.74 -0.87 8.98
CA GLY A 200 0.11 -2.09 9.47
C GLY A 200 0.01 -3.22 8.45
N PHE A 201 0.61 -3.06 7.26
CA PHE A 201 0.74 -4.16 6.32
C PHE A 201 1.80 -5.15 6.81
N ALA A 202 1.47 -6.44 6.79
CA ALA A 202 2.36 -7.54 7.11
C ALA A 202 3.25 -7.88 5.90
N TYR A 203 4.51 -8.24 6.13
CA TYR A 203 5.41 -8.70 5.08
C TYR A 203 5.12 -10.17 4.74
N GLU A 204 5.04 -10.51 3.45
CA GLU A 204 4.69 -11.86 3.01
C GLU A 204 5.75 -12.52 2.11
N GLY A 205 6.69 -11.75 1.54
CA GLY A 205 7.77 -12.36 0.77
C GLY A 205 8.49 -11.43 -0.19
N LEU A 206 9.57 -11.96 -0.77
CA LEU A 206 10.37 -11.31 -1.80
C LEU A 206 10.32 -12.14 -3.08
N PHE A 207 9.81 -11.54 -4.16
CA PHE A 207 9.76 -12.17 -5.47
C PHE A 207 10.92 -11.62 -6.29
N GLN A 208 11.89 -12.49 -6.58
CA GLN A 208 13.10 -12.13 -7.30
C GLN A 208 12.85 -12.07 -8.80
N GLN A 209 13.46 -11.09 -9.47
CA GLN A 209 13.42 -10.88 -10.93
C GLN A 209 12.02 -10.89 -11.54
N ILE A 210 11.01 -10.48 -10.78
CA ILE A 210 9.61 -10.56 -11.22
C ILE A 210 9.30 -9.56 -12.33
N THR A 211 10.02 -8.43 -12.38
CA THR A 211 9.85 -7.37 -13.38
C THR A 211 11.17 -6.66 -13.67
N THR A 212 11.18 -5.83 -14.72
CA THR A 212 12.23 -4.84 -14.96
C THR A 212 11.66 -3.44 -14.82
N THR A 213 12.47 -2.47 -14.40
CA THR A 213 12.07 -1.06 -14.30
C THR A 213 13.25 -0.17 -14.67
N HIS A 214 13.05 0.76 -15.61
CA HIS A 214 14.12 1.64 -16.14
C HIS A 214 15.37 0.86 -16.61
N GLY A 215 15.16 -0.27 -17.30
CA GLY A 215 16.26 -1.12 -17.79
C GLY A 215 17.03 -1.90 -16.72
N ARG A 216 16.54 -1.93 -15.47
CA ARG A 216 17.15 -2.65 -14.34
C ARG A 216 16.27 -3.79 -13.86
N ASN A 217 16.87 -4.79 -13.22
CA ASN A 217 16.14 -5.81 -12.48
C ASN A 217 15.32 -5.20 -11.33
N ARG A 218 14.12 -5.71 -11.10
CA ARG A 218 13.30 -5.38 -9.92
C ARG A 218 12.86 -6.65 -9.20
N ASP A 219 13.45 -6.84 -8.03
CA ASP A 219 12.90 -7.74 -7.02
C ASP A 219 11.79 -6.99 -6.27
N THR A 220 10.67 -7.66 -5.97
CA THR A 220 9.51 -7.01 -5.35
C THR A 220 9.25 -7.61 -3.98
N THR A 221 9.20 -6.73 -2.97
CA THR A 221 8.79 -7.04 -1.60
C THR A 221 7.27 -6.90 -1.52
N TRP A 222 6.60 -7.98 -1.09
CA TRP A 222 5.15 -8.06 -0.98
C TRP A 222 4.72 -7.87 0.47
N TYR A 223 3.68 -7.04 0.62
CA TYR A 223 2.99 -6.84 1.88
C TYR A 223 1.48 -6.92 1.66
N ALA A 224 0.75 -7.26 2.71
CA ALA A 224 -0.70 -7.24 2.68
C ALA A 224 -1.32 -6.88 4.03
N MET A 225 -2.54 -6.38 3.98
CA MET A 225 -3.46 -6.25 5.09
C MET A 225 -4.70 -7.07 4.78
N THR A 226 -5.17 -7.86 5.74
CA THR A 226 -6.41 -8.65 5.62
C THR A 226 -7.57 -7.90 6.28
N ASP A 227 -8.80 -8.32 5.97
CA ASP A 227 -10.03 -7.88 6.64
C ASP A 227 -9.98 -8.06 8.18
N ILE A 228 -9.39 -9.16 8.66
CA ILE A 228 -9.16 -9.41 10.09
C ILE A 228 -8.16 -8.40 10.65
N ALA A 229 -7.03 -8.19 9.97
CA ALA A 229 -6.02 -7.22 10.40
C ALA A 229 -6.62 -5.81 10.44
N TRP A 230 -7.37 -5.39 9.41
CA TRP A 230 -8.05 -4.10 9.36
C TRP A 230 -8.94 -3.88 10.58
N ARG A 231 -9.81 -4.85 10.91
CA ARG A 231 -10.71 -4.77 12.07
C ARG A 231 -9.96 -4.59 13.39
N ASN A 232 -8.78 -5.21 13.53
CA ASN A 232 -7.95 -5.07 14.73
C ASN A 232 -7.12 -3.77 14.75
N GLN A 233 -6.97 -3.10 13.60
CA GLN A 233 -6.09 -1.95 13.43
C GLN A 233 -6.85 -0.61 13.30
N VAL A 234 -8.12 -0.62 12.87
CA VAL A 234 -8.89 0.59 12.54
C VAL A 234 -8.97 1.60 13.69
N GLU A 235 -9.13 1.14 14.92
CA GLU A 235 -9.17 2.02 16.11
C GLU A 235 -7.84 2.75 16.34
N ASN A 236 -6.71 2.11 16.01
CA ASN A 236 -5.39 2.74 16.13
C ASN A 236 -5.22 3.88 15.11
N TYR A 237 -5.78 3.72 13.89
CA TYR A 237 -5.83 4.81 12.92
C TYR A 237 -6.69 5.97 13.43
N VAL A 238 -7.91 5.69 13.89
CA VAL A 238 -8.84 6.71 14.41
C VAL A 238 -8.20 7.48 15.56
N LYS A 239 -7.60 6.77 16.52
CA LYS A 239 -6.91 7.37 17.65
C LYS A 239 -5.73 8.23 17.20
N TRP A 240 -4.92 7.75 16.26
CA TRP A 240 -3.78 8.51 15.76
C TRP A 240 -4.18 9.76 14.96
N LEU A 241 -5.27 9.68 14.19
CA LEU A 241 -5.83 10.79 13.40
C LEU A 241 -6.63 11.79 14.24
N SER A 242 -6.95 11.46 15.50
CA SER A 242 -7.60 12.39 16.41
C SER A 242 -6.79 13.70 16.52
N PRO A 243 -7.44 14.88 16.49
CA PRO A 243 -6.77 16.16 16.71
C PRO A 243 -6.01 16.21 18.03
N GLU A 244 -6.50 15.49 19.03
CA GLU A 244 -5.87 15.40 20.35
C GLU A 244 -4.49 14.74 20.30
N ASN A 245 -4.16 14.04 19.21
CA ASN A 245 -2.85 13.45 19.00
C ASN A 245 -1.85 14.41 18.32
N PHE A 246 -2.20 15.68 18.10
CA PHE A 246 -1.30 16.67 17.49
C PHE A 246 -1.21 17.91 18.37
N ASP A 247 0.00 18.46 18.51
CA ASP A 247 0.20 19.76 19.15
C ASP A 247 -0.15 20.93 18.21
N ASN A 248 -0.03 22.15 18.72
CA ASN A 248 -0.34 23.38 17.97
C ASN A 248 0.58 23.61 16.76
N GLU A 249 1.72 22.91 16.67
CA GLU A 249 2.64 22.94 15.53
C GLU A 249 2.36 21.82 14.52
N GLY A 250 1.33 21.00 14.76
CA GLY A 250 0.96 19.87 13.91
C GLY A 250 1.84 18.64 14.10
N LYS A 251 2.65 18.59 15.16
CA LYS A 251 3.51 17.45 15.47
C LYS A 251 2.75 16.41 16.29
N GLN A 252 2.88 15.14 15.90
CA GLN A 252 2.22 14.04 16.60
C GLN A 252 2.73 13.89 18.04
N LEU A 253 1.82 13.71 18.99
CA LEU A 253 2.11 13.40 20.40
C LEU A 253 2.44 11.91 20.59
N SER A 254 1.72 11.04 19.88
CA SER A 254 1.97 9.60 19.86
C SER A 254 2.09 9.06 18.43
N LYS A 255 2.92 8.02 18.27
CA LYS A 255 3.14 7.36 16.97
C LYS A 255 2.01 6.40 16.67
N LEU A 256 1.68 6.26 15.38
CA LEU A 256 0.84 5.17 14.88
C LEU A 256 1.55 3.85 15.19
N LYS A 257 0.85 2.93 15.85
CA LYS A 257 1.33 1.61 16.23
C LYS A 257 0.19 0.62 16.10
N PHE A 258 0.55 -0.60 15.73
CA PHE A 258 -0.33 -1.76 15.75
C PHE A 258 0.32 -2.75 16.71
N ASN A 259 -0.49 -3.26 17.64
CA ASN A 259 -0.05 -4.21 18.67
C ASN A 259 0.13 -5.61 18.06
#